data_AF-A0A9P7XBM6-F1
#
_entry.id   AF-A0A9P7XBM6-F1
#
_cell.length_a   1.000
_cell.length_b   1.000
_cell.length_c   1.000
_cell.angle_alpha   90.00
_cell.angle_beta   90.00
_cell.angle_gamma   90.00
#
_symmetry.space_group_name_H-M   'P 1'
#
loop_
_entity.id
_entity.type
_entity.pdbx_description
1 polymer ?
#
loop_
_entity_poly.entity_id
_entity_poly.type
_entity_poly.pdbx_seq_one_letter_code
_entity_poly.pdbx_strand_id
1 'polypeptide(L)'
;MPQQTDSAKPVNIRYITDVLVGSKLRIAGRLLCYDHATSFMLLSHHPSSVLVDLSLCMNSAHNLSYLLEEQSQVMVIGLLDKSSEPLRPPILPPYSDAPKVDLTLVLRAIMVKEVPDLDLNIWNEGISALDS
;
A
#
# COMPACT_ATOMS: atom_id res chain seq x y z
N MET A 1 -8.37 -30.52 -5.51
CA MET A 1 -8.34 -29.91 -4.15
C MET A 1 -8.64 -28.43 -4.32
N PRO A 2 -9.66 -27.85 -3.67
CA PRO A 2 -9.86 -26.42 -3.75
C PRO A 2 -8.68 -25.74 -3.04
N GLN A 3 -7.89 -24.99 -3.81
CA GLN A 3 -6.75 -24.24 -3.31
C GLN A 3 -7.32 -23.07 -2.50
N GLN A 4 -7.54 -23.29 -1.20
CA GLN A 4 -8.03 -22.27 -0.28
C GLN A 4 -6.93 -21.21 -0.17
N THR A 5 -7.04 -20.17 -1.00
CA THR A 5 -6.07 -19.10 -1.10
C THR A 5 -6.18 -18.27 0.17
N ASP A 6 -5.07 -18.01 0.86
CA ASP A 6 -5.09 -17.16 2.05
C ASP A 6 -5.82 -15.84 1.75
N SER A 7 -6.82 -15.56 2.58
CA SER A 7 -7.64 -14.35 2.48
C SER A 7 -6.81 -13.15 2.90
N ALA A 8 -6.90 -12.06 2.14
CA ALA A 8 -6.17 -10.84 2.48
C ALA A 8 -6.87 -10.12 3.65
N LYS A 9 -6.20 -10.04 4.81
CA LYS A 9 -6.73 -9.34 6.00
C LYS A 9 -6.86 -7.85 5.68
N PRO A 10 -8.05 -7.25 5.79
CA PRO A 10 -8.18 -5.82 5.63
C PRO A 10 -7.52 -5.11 6.82
N VAL A 11 -6.62 -4.17 6.54
CA VAL A 11 -5.84 -3.47 7.58
C VAL A 11 -5.79 -1.98 7.28
N ASN A 12 -5.92 -1.18 8.33
CA ASN A 12 -5.70 0.25 8.25
C ASN A 12 -4.18 0.53 8.23
N ILE A 13 -3.73 1.40 7.33
CA ILE A 13 -2.30 1.75 7.16
C ILE A 13 -1.65 2.15 8.49
N ARG A 14 -2.39 2.82 9.39
CA ARG A 14 -1.89 3.25 10.71
C ARG A 14 -1.48 2.10 11.65
N TYR A 15 -1.97 0.89 11.40
CA TYR A 15 -1.74 -0.29 12.23
C TYR A 15 -0.76 -1.28 11.60
N ILE A 16 -0.14 -0.93 10.47
CA ILE A 16 0.91 -1.73 9.86
C ILE A 16 2.15 -1.66 10.74
N THR A 17 2.54 -2.80 11.28
CA THR A 17 3.70 -2.98 12.16
C THR A 17 4.34 -4.35 11.89
N ASP A 18 5.49 -4.61 12.51
CA ASP A 18 6.22 -5.88 12.43
C ASP A 18 5.38 -7.12 12.76
N VAL A 19 4.34 -6.99 13.59
CA VAL A 19 3.45 -8.10 13.99
C VAL A 19 2.70 -8.69 12.80
N LEU A 20 2.52 -7.90 11.73
CA LEU A 20 1.81 -8.32 10.52
C LEU A 20 2.74 -8.87 9.43
N VAL A 21 4.06 -8.95 9.67
CA VAL A 21 5.02 -9.47 8.69
C VAL A 21 4.68 -10.93 8.35
N GLY A 22 4.75 -11.26 7.07
CA GLY A 22 4.32 -12.55 6.51
C GLY A 22 2.81 -12.65 6.26
N SER A 23 2.00 -11.69 6.71
CA SER A 23 0.56 -11.69 6.47
C SER A 23 0.21 -11.10 5.10
N LYS A 24 -0.84 -11.65 4.49
CA LYS A 24 -1.45 -11.07 3.29
C LYS A 24 -2.44 -9.99 3.71
N LEU A 25 -2.20 -8.76 3.27
CA LEU A 25 -2.96 -7.58 3.67
C LEU A 25 -3.76 -7.01 2.49
N ARG A 26 -4.91 -6.40 2.81
CA ARG A 26 -5.69 -5.55 1.92
C ARG A 26 -5.78 -4.17 2.55
N ILE A 27 -5.18 -3.18 1.90
CA ILE A 27 -5.09 -1.81 2.40
C ILE A 27 -5.63 -0.84 1.34
N ALA A 28 -6.04 0.34 1.77
CA ALA A 28 -6.43 1.42 0.86
C ALA A 28 -5.86 2.75 1.35
N GLY A 29 -5.50 3.62 0.43
CA GLY A 29 -4.92 4.93 0.74
C GLY A 29 -4.79 5.80 -0.51
N ARG A 30 -4.10 6.92 -0.35
CA ARG A 30 -3.75 7.86 -1.43
C ARG A 30 -2.31 7.69 -1.86
N LEU A 31 -2.08 7.57 -3.15
CA LEU A 31 -0.76 7.59 -3.77
C LEU A 31 -0.09 8.95 -3.49
N LEU A 32 1.08 8.93 -2.84
CA LEU A 32 1.89 10.14 -2.64
C LEU A 32 2.90 10.32 -3.75
N CYS A 33 3.63 9.27 -4.08
CA CYS A 33 4.62 9.26 -5.15
C CYS A 33 4.91 7.83 -5.57
N TYR A 34 5.42 7.71 -6.80
CA TYR A 34 5.78 6.45 -7.42
C TYR A 34 7.08 6.64 -8.19
N ASP A 35 8.02 5.73 -8.00
CA ASP A 35 9.27 5.67 -8.76
C ASP A 35 9.22 4.48 -9.73
N HIS A 36 9.16 4.82 -11.02
CA HIS A 36 9.14 3.83 -12.10
C HIS A 36 10.41 2.96 -12.14
N ALA A 37 11.57 3.47 -11.74
CA ALA A 37 12.83 2.74 -11.83
C ALA A 37 12.92 1.62 -10.78
N THR A 38 12.43 1.88 -9.57
CA THR A 38 12.41 0.90 -8.48
C THR A 38 11.09 0.15 -8.37
N SER A 39 10.04 0.60 -9.08
CA SER A 39 8.66 0.13 -8.91
C SER A 39 8.12 0.32 -7.49
N PHE A 40 8.66 1.29 -6.74
CA PHE A 40 8.20 1.60 -5.39
C PHE A 40 7.21 2.75 -5.39
N MET A 41 6.17 2.57 -4.58
CA MET A 41 5.11 3.53 -4.35
C MET A 41 5.00 3.83 -2.87
N LEU A 42 4.76 5.09 -2.50
CA LEU A 42 4.32 5.44 -1.15
C LEU A 42 2.79 5.61 -1.14
N LEU A 43 2.13 4.75 -0.35
CA LEU A 43 0.70 4.82 -0.12
C LEU A 43 0.44 5.41 1.26
N SER A 44 -0.45 6.40 1.35
CA SER A 44 -0.70 7.14 2.57
C SER A 44 -2.15 7.12 3.03
N HIS A 45 -2.32 7.19 4.34
CA HIS A 45 -3.55 7.61 4.98
C HIS A 45 -3.15 8.39 6.24
N HIS A 46 -3.30 9.71 6.19
CA HIS A 46 -2.72 10.65 7.15
C HIS A 46 -2.89 10.20 8.62
N PRO A 47 -1.83 10.21 9.46
CA PRO A 47 -0.45 10.64 9.17
C PRO A 47 0.51 9.51 8.74
N SER A 48 -0.01 8.31 8.46
CA SER A 48 0.80 7.10 8.24
C SER A 48 0.92 6.75 6.76
N SER A 49 2.07 6.21 6.39
CA SER A 49 2.31 5.69 5.04
C SER A 49 3.02 4.35 5.07
N VAL A 50 2.86 3.60 3.99
CA VAL A 50 3.52 2.31 3.77
C VAL A 50 4.20 2.30 2.42
N LEU A 51 5.40 1.72 2.38
CA LEU A 51 6.12 1.47 1.14
C LEU A 51 5.51 0.24 0.45
N VAL A 52 5.18 0.39 -0.82
CA VAL A 52 4.56 -0.66 -1.63
C VAL A 52 5.48 -0.97 -2.80
N ASP A 53 5.81 -2.24 -2.97
CA ASP A 53 6.55 -2.74 -4.12
C ASP A 53 5.58 -3.27 -5.17
N LEU A 54 5.61 -2.65 -6.35
CA LEU A 54 4.73 -2.96 -7.47
C LEU A 54 5.36 -3.89 -8.51
N SER A 55 6.60 -4.35 -8.33
CA SER A 55 7.35 -5.14 -9.32
C SER A 55 6.59 -6.36 -9.85
N LEU A 56 5.78 -7.02 -9.02
CA LEU A 56 4.95 -8.17 -9.41
C LEU A 56 3.69 -7.79 -10.19
N CYS A 57 3.23 -6.53 -10.11
CA CYS A 57 2.05 -6.03 -10.78
C CYS A 57 2.34 -5.35 -12.13
N MET A 58 3.61 -5.12 -12.48
CA MET A 58 3.97 -4.36 -13.69
C MET A 58 3.79 -5.14 -15.00
N ASN A 59 3.66 -6.47 -14.98
CA ASN A 59 3.45 -7.24 -16.23
C ASN A 59 2.03 -7.10 -16.80
N SER A 60 1.07 -6.59 -16.03
CA SER A 60 -0.29 -6.27 -16.47
C SER A 60 -0.49 -4.77 -16.78
N ALA A 61 0.60 -4.02 -16.98
CA ALA A 61 0.68 -2.56 -17.14
C ALA A 61 0.03 -1.96 -18.41
N HIS A 62 -1.12 -2.48 -18.83
CA HIS A 62 -1.93 -1.80 -19.82
C HIS A 62 -2.79 -0.66 -19.23
N ASN A 63 -2.91 -0.48 -17.91
CA ASN A 63 -3.78 0.55 -17.32
C ASN A 63 -3.33 1.01 -15.92
N LEU A 64 -2.12 1.55 -15.78
CA LEU A 64 -1.66 2.19 -14.53
C LEU A 64 -1.51 3.69 -14.68
N SER A 65 -2.32 4.32 -15.53
CA SER A 65 -2.33 5.77 -15.76
C SER A 65 -2.51 6.55 -14.45
N TYR A 66 -3.27 6.00 -13.50
CA TYR A 66 -3.46 6.55 -12.16
C TYR A 66 -2.18 6.60 -11.32
N LEU A 67 -1.12 5.85 -11.65
CA LEU A 67 0.18 5.98 -10.98
C LEU A 67 0.90 7.29 -11.34
N LEU A 68 0.44 7.97 -12.40
CA LEU A 68 0.91 9.29 -12.80
C LEU A 68 0.11 10.42 -12.12
N GLU A 69 -1.05 10.11 -11.54
CA GLU A 69 -1.92 11.07 -10.89
C GLU A 69 -1.63 11.10 -9.39
N GLU A 70 -1.00 12.17 -8.93
CA GLU A 70 -0.78 12.37 -7.50
C GLU A 70 -2.12 12.39 -6.74
N GLN A 71 -2.12 11.80 -5.53
CA GLN A 71 -3.28 11.68 -4.65
C GLN A 71 -4.39 10.70 -5.09
N SER A 72 -4.21 9.97 -6.19
CA SER A 72 -5.18 8.94 -6.59
C SER A 72 -5.41 7.91 -5.48
N GLN A 73 -6.67 7.57 -5.26
CA GLN A 73 -7.07 6.58 -4.26
C GLN A 73 -6.90 5.19 -4.83
N VAL A 74 -6.12 4.36 -4.13
CA VAL A 74 -5.83 2.99 -4.57
C VAL A 74 -6.03 2.00 -3.44
N MET A 75 -6.48 0.81 -3.81
CA MET A 75 -6.52 -0.37 -2.96
C MET A 75 -5.41 -1.33 -3.39
N VAL A 76 -4.65 -1.80 -2.42
CA VAL A 76 -3.53 -2.72 -2.63
C VAL A 76 -3.80 -4.02 -1.86
N ILE A 77 -3.61 -5.15 -2.54
CA ILE A 77 -3.48 -6.45 -1.88
C ILE A 77 -2.05 -6.92 -2.07
N GLY A 78 -1.38 -7.30 -0.97
CA GLY A 78 0.01 -7.73 -1.00
C GLY A 78 0.41 -8.52 0.22
N LEU A 79 1.64 -9.04 0.22
CA LEU A 79 2.27 -9.67 1.37
C LEU A 79 3.17 -8.66 2.08
N LEU A 80 2.99 -8.49 3.39
CA LEU A 80 3.87 -7.62 4.15
C LEU A 80 5.19 -8.35 4.42
N ASP A 81 6.28 -7.71 4.02
CA ASP A 81 7.64 -8.22 4.15
C ASP A 81 8.49 -7.23 4.96
N LYS A 82 9.54 -7.74 5.58
CA LYS A 82 10.49 -6.95 6.36
C LYS A 82 11.87 -7.06 5.75
N SER A 83 12.36 -5.94 5.23
CA SER A 83 13.72 -5.81 4.76
C SER A 83 14.70 -5.75 5.94
N SER A 84 15.87 -6.38 5.79
CA SER A 84 16.95 -6.29 6.77
C SER A 84 17.55 -4.88 6.87
N GLU A 85 17.43 -4.10 5.80
CA GLU A 85 17.89 -2.72 5.71
C GLU A 85 16.77 -1.79 5.23
N PRO A 86 16.75 -0.51 5.65
CA PRO A 86 15.80 0.47 5.15
C PRO A 86 15.87 0.60 3.62
N LEU A 87 14.74 0.41 2.95
CA LEU A 87 14.63 0.58 1.51
C LEU A 87 14.61 2.06 1.13
N ARG A 88 15.06 2.38 -0.08
CA ARG A 88 15.04 3.77 -0.58
C ARG A 88 13.61 4.13 -0.96
N PRO A 89 13.00 5.15 -0.33
CA PRO A 89 11.67 5.59 -0.75
C PRO A 89 11.75 6.31 -2.11
N PRO A 90 10.64 6.35 -2.86
CA PRO A 90 10.49 7.25 -3.99
C PRO A 90 10.66 8.71 -3.54
N ILE A 91 11.12 9.56 -4.46
CA ILE A 91 11.34 10.99 -4.19
C ILE A 91 9.97 11.66 -4.03
N LEU A 92 9.74 12.30 -2.89
CA LEU A 92 8.53 13.08 -2.63
C LEU A 92 8.56 14.41 -3.42
N PRO A 93 7.40 14.90 -3.90
CA PRO A 93 7.31 16.23 -4.47
C PRO A 93 7.76 17.30 -3.45
N PRO A 94 8.43 18.38 -3.91
CA PRO A 94 8.77 19.49 -3.03
C PRO A 94 7.48 20.02 -2.38
N TYR A 95 7.55 20.38 -1.09
CA TYR A 95 6.42 20.86 -0.26
C TYR A 95 5.43 19.79 0.28
N SER A 96 5.72 18.50 0.11
CA SER A 96 4.97 17.45 0.80
C SER A 96 5.48 17.29 2.23
N ASP A 97 4.59 17.22 3.22
CA ASP A 97 4.96 16.82 4.56
C ASP A 97 5.56 15.41 4.53
N ALA A 98 6.69 15.21 5.22
CA ALA A 98 7.33 13.90 5.28
C ALA A 98 6.39 12.92 6.00
N PRO A 99 5.87 11.89 5.31
CA PRO A 99 4.94 10.96 5.93
C PRO A 99 5.66 10.10 6.97
N LYS A 100 4.93 9.64 8.00
CA LYS A 100 5.46 8.62 8.90
C LYS A 100 5.45 7.28 8.17
N VAL A 101 6.61 6.85 7.70
CA VAL A 101 6.82 5.56 7.03
C VAL A 101 7.97 4.81 7.66
N ASP A 102 7.76 3.52 7.95
CA ASP A 102 8.83 2.59 8.27
C ASP A 102 9.38 1.99 6.96
N LEU A 103 10.59 2.37 6.59
CA LEU A 103 11.23 1.95 5.35
C LEU A 103 11.77 0.51 5.40
N THR A 104 11.71 -0.15 6.56
CA THR A 104 12.03 -1.58 6.68
C THR A 104 10.82 -2.45 6.36
N LEU A 105 9.60 -1.91 6.41
CA LEU A 105 8.37 -2.62 6.07
C LEU A 105 7.95 -2.31 4.63
N VAL A 106 7.79 -3.35 3.82
CA VAL A 106 7.37 -3.23 2.43
C VAL A 106 6.20 -4.16 2.14
N LEU A 107 5.14 -3.61 1.57
CA LEU A 107 4.02 -4.41 1.06
C LEU A 107 4.34 -4.83 -0.38
N ARG A 108 4.69 -6.11 -0.57
CA ARG A 108 4.88 -6.70 -1.91
C ARG A 108 3.51 -6.86 -2.56
N ALA A 109 3.15 -5.94 -3.45
CA ALA A 109 1.85 -5.92 -4.08
C ALA A 109 1.67 -7.12 -5.00
N ILE A 110 0.51 -7.76 -4.89
CA ILE A 110 0.03 -8.81 -5.79
C ILE A 110 -1.03 -8.22 -6.73
N MET A 111 -1.79 -7.24 -6.24
CA MET A 111 -2.80 -6.52 -7.00
C MET A 111 -2.89 -5.08 -6.51
N VAL A 112 -3.02 -4.16 -7.46
CA VAL A 112 -3.36 -2.75 -7.20
C VAL A 112 -4.55 -2.38 -8.07
N LYS A 113 -5.50 -1.67 -7.47
CA LYS A 113 -6.70 -1.18 -8.15
C LYS A 113 -7.00 0.24 -7.74
N GLU A 114 -7.28 1.09 -8.72
CA GLU A 114 -7.81 2.42 -8.48
C GLU A 114 -9.24 2.36 -7.91
N VAL A 115 -9.52 3.21 -6.93
CA VAL A 115 -10.79 3.28 -6.19
C VAL A 115 -11.17 4.75 -5.94
N PRO A 116 -11.45 5.54 -6.99
CA PRO A 116 -11.56 7.01 -6.91
C PRO A 116 -12.72 7.52 -6.04
N ASP A 117 -13.72 6.68 -5.77
CA ASP A 117 -14.89 7.01 -4.97
C ASP A 117 -14.91 6.32 -3.60
N LEU A 118 -13.79 5.71 -3.18
CA LEU A 118 -13.72 5.05 -1.88
C LEU A 118 -13.56 6.09 -0.77
N ASP A 119 -14.58 6.19 0.08
CA ASP A 119 -14.44 6.93 1.35
C ASP A 119 -13.49 6.18 2.29
N LEU A 120 -12.26 6.70 2.40
CA LEU A 120 -11.21 6.10 3.23
C LEU A 120 -11.55 6.14 4.72
N ASN A 121 -12.38 7.10 5.18
CA ASN A 121 -12.79 7.16 6.58
C ASN A 121 -13.76 6.02 6.87
N ILE A 122 -14.80 5.85 6.05
CA ILE A 122 -15.78 4.76 6.19
C ILE A 122 -15.09 3.41 6.06
N TRP A 123 -14.17 3.26 5.10
CA TRP A 123 -13.36 2.06 4.96
C TRP A 123 -12.61 1.72 6.25
N ASN A 124 -11.95 2.70 6.85
CA ASN A 124 -11.15 2.53 8.06
C ASN A 124 -11.99 2.27 9.32
N GLU A 125 -13.18 2.88 9.41
CA GLU A 125 -14.17 2.59 10.44
C GLU A 125 -14.65 1.14 10.33
N GLY A 126 -14.99 0.70 9.11
CA GLY A 126 -15.41 -0.68 8.84
C GLY A 126 -14.33 -1.70 9.20
N ILE A 127 -13.05 -1.42 8.92
CA ILE A 127 -11.93 -2.28 9.36
C ILE A 127 -11.84 -2.33 10.88
N SER A 128 -11.95 -1.17 11.55
CA SER A 128 -11.82 -1.10 13.00
C SER A 128 -12.91 -1.88 13.73
N ALA A 129 -14.10 -2.02 13.11
CA ALA A 129 -15.20 -2.84 13.62
C ALA A 129 -15.02 -4.36 13.37
N LEU A 130 -14.07 -4.77 12.52
CA LEU A 130 -13.76 -6.20 12.27
C LEU A 130 -12.73 -6.75 13.27
N ASP A 131 -11.93 -5.88 13.90
CA ASP A 131 -10.95 -6.26 14.92
C ASP A 131 -11.52 -6.16 16.36
N SER A 132 -12.80 -5.78 16.53
CA SER A 132 -13.54 -5.70 17.81
C SER A 132 -14.41 -6.92 18.07
#